data_AF-A0A8C3XPG9-F1
#
_entry.id   AF-A0A8C3XPG9-F1
#
_cell.length_a   1.000
_cell.length_b   1.000
_cell.length_c   1.000
_cell.angle_alpha   90.00
_cell.angle_beta   90.00
_cell.angle_gamma   90.00
#
_symmetry.space_group_name_H-M   'P 1'
#
loop_
_entity.id
_entity.type
_entity.pdbx_description
1 polymer ?
#
loop_
_entity_poly.entity_id
_entity_poly.type
_entity_poly.pdbx_seq_one_letter_code
_entity_poly.pdbx_strand_id
1 'polypeptide(L)'
;MDGARLMNAAVAQGVAPAQITQHCDSISLCFSKGLGAPAGALVAGCREFVAEAWRLRKLLGGGMRQAGVLAAAARVGLERMEETLQRDHDNARSFAQGVWELGSPICSVDPSDVETNMVLVKVTVPWLSPEKLCERMQAVSEEEVAETGHAVSVRLFPWATCSLRAVWHRDVSTQDTQLAANKLKFVAEQCRRERGAAS
;
A
#
# COMPACT_ATOMS: atom_id res chain seq x y z
N MET A 1 9.72 -5.08 17.91
CA MET A 1 8.88 -5.30 16.70
C MET A 1 8.98 -4.09 15.78
N ASP A 2 9.13 -4.31 14.47
CA ASP A 2 8.99 -3.24 13.47
C ASP A 2 7.50 -2.93 13.25
N GLY A 3 7.04 -1.78 13.72
CA GLY A 3 5.65 -1.34 13.61
C GLY A 3 5.39 -0.39 12.44
N ALA A 4 6.16 -0.51 11.33
CA ALA A 4 5.93 0.27 10.12
C ALA A 4 4.47 0.26 9.63
N ARG A 5 3.73 -0.83 9.87
CA ARG A 5 2.28 -0.95 9.57
C ARG A 5 1.43 -1.35 10.77
N LEU A 6 1.91 -1.12 12.00
CA LEU A 6 1.20 -1.46 13.23
C LEU A 6 -0.24 -0.91 13.24
N MET A 7 -0.41 0.35 12.86
CA MET A 7 -1.74 0.98 12.85
C MET A 7 -2.69 0.38 11.83
N ASN A 8 -2.19 -0.08 10.68
CA ASN A 8 -3.02 -0.80 9.72
C ASN A 8 -3.52 -2.12 10.31
N ALA A 9 -2.64 -2.87 10.98
CA ALA A 9 -3.01 -4.12 11.62
C ALA A 9 -4.00 -3.91 12.78
N ALA A 10 -3.83 -2.84 13.57
CA ALA A 10 -4.74 -2.49 14.66
C ALA A 10 -6.16 -2.18 14.16
N VAL A 11 -6.26 -1.35 13.10
CA VAL A 11 -7.55 -1.00 12.48
C VAL A 11 -8.20 -2.24 11.86
N ALA A 12 -7.47 -3.04 11.09
CA ALA A 12 -8.01 -4.25 10.45
C ALA A 12 -8.55 -5.28 11.46
N GLN A 13 -7.89 -5.41 12.63
CA GLN A 13 -8.32 -6.33 13.68
C GLN A 13 -9.37 -5.72 14.63
N GLY A 14 -9.64 -4.41 14.56
CA GLY A 14 -10.53 -3.72 15.49
C GLY A 14 -10.01 -3.72 16.93
N VAL A 15 -8.69 -3.70 17.13
CA VAL A 15 -8.04 -3.76 18.45
C VAL A 15 -7.18 -2.54 18.71
N ALA A 16 -6.95 -2.23 19.99
CA ALA A 16 -5.99 -1.20 20.34
C ALA A 16 -4.56 -1.63 19.94
N PRO A 17 -3.69 -0.72 19.44
CA PRO A 17 -2.30 -1.08 19.11
C PRO A 17 -1.55 -1.75 20.27
N ALA A 18 -1.88 -1.37 21.52
CA ALA A 18 -1.30 -1.94 22.72
C ALA A 18 -1.53 -3.47 22.83
N GLN A 19 -2.65 -3.99 22.33
CA GLN A 19 -2.94 -5.44 22.35
C GLN A 19 -2.03 -6.22 21.39
N ILE A 20 -1.68 -5.62 20.24
CA ILE A 20 -0.72 -6.22 19.30
C ILE A 20 0.69 -6.19 19.87
N THR A 21 1.04 -5.11 20.58
CA THR A 21 2.40 -4.88 21.07
C THR A 21 2.67 -5.43 22.47
N GLN A 22 1.69 -6.03 23.14
CA GLN A 22 1.79 -6.41 24.56
C GLN A 22 2.92 -7.41 24.89
N HIS A 23 3.38 -8.17 23.89
CA HIS A 23 4.46 -9.15 24.04
C HIS A 23 5.78 -8.67 23.42
N CYS A 24 5.92 -7.37 23.18
CA CYS A 24 7.13 -6.76 22.63
C CYS A 24 7.85 -5.91 23.68
N ASP A 25 9.16 -6.14 23.87
CA ASP A 25 9.99 -5.30 24.74
C ASP A 25 10.13 -3.87 24.21
N SER A 26 10.15 -3.73 22.88
CA SER A 26 10.19 -2.45 22.20
C SER A 26 9.50 -2.51 20.83
N ILE A 27 8.99 -1.36 20.39
CA ILE A 27 8.33 -1.20 19.09
C ILE A 27 8.85 0.06 18.41
N SER A 28 8.84 0.05 17.08
CA SER A 28 8.88 1.26 16.26
C SER A 28 7.49 1.57 15.71
N LEU A 29 7.19 2.82 15.39
CA LEU A 29 6.00 3.19 14.61
C LEU A 29 6.36 4.30 13.64
N CYS A 30 5.96 4.18 12.38
CA CYS A 30 6.21 5.20 11.36
C CYS A 30 4.99 6.13 11.20
N PHE A 31 5.24 7.44 11.23
CA PHE A 31 4.22 8.44 10.92
C PHE A 31 4.12 8.74 9.42
N SER A 32 5.20 8.50 8.67
CA SER A 32 5.30 8.84 7.26
C SER A 32 4.83 7.78 6.28
N LYS A 33 3.87 6.95 6.71
CA LYS A 33 3.24 5.91 5.88
C LYS A 33 1.73 6.21 5.81
N GLY A 34 0.87 5.25 6.17
CA GLY A 34 -0.59 5.46 6.15
C GLY A 34 -1.09 6.62 7.03
N LEU A 35 -0.32 7.03 8.04
CA LEU A 35 -0.65 8.19 8.88
C LEU A 35 -0.42 9.55 8.18
N GLY A 36 0.30 9.57 7.05
CA GLY A 36 0.41 10.73 6.16
C GLY A 36 1.23 11.92 6.69
N ALA A 37 2.04 11.73 7.75
CA ALA A 37 3.01 12.76 8.13
C ALA A 37 4.14 12.84 7.09
N PRO A 38 4.77 14.00 6.85
CA PRO A 38 5.82 14.11 5.83
C PRO A 38 7.11 13.36 6.23
N ALA A 39 7.38 13.23 7.54
CA ALA A 39 8.52 12.51 8.06
C ALA A 39 8.25 12.09 9.51
N GLY A 40 9.05 11.13 9.99
CA GLY A 40 9.12 10.79 11.41
C GLY A 40 8.70 9.37 11.73
N ALA A 41 9.30 8.88 12.80
CA ALA A 41 8.96 7.63 13.45
C ALA A 41 9.17 7.81 14.96
N LEU A 42 8.54 6.95 15.76
CA LEU A 42 8.81 6.82 17.18
C LEU A 42 9.39 5.44 17.47
N VAL A 43 10.06 5.34 18.62
CA VAL A 43 10.33 4.07 19.29
C VAL A 43 9.67 4.13 20.67
N ALA A 44 9.12 3.01 21.13
CA ALA A 44 8.56 2.87 22.47
C ALA A 44 9.04 1.56 23.12
N GLY A 45 9.11 1.56 24.44
CA GLY A 45 9.59 0.45 25.27
C GLY A 45 9.65 0.89 26.73
N CYS A 46 10.38 0.15 27.57
CA CYS A 46 10.58 0.54 28.97
C CYS A 46 11.35 1.88 29.10
N ARG A 47 11.32 2.46 30.30
CA ARG A 47 11.95 3.76 30.58
C ARG A 47 13.45 3.73 30.29
N GLU A 48 14.11 2.65 30.67
CA GLU A 48 15.54 2.42 30.50
C GLU A 48 15.90 2.34 29.01
N PHE A 49 15.08 1.62 28.23
CA PHE A 49 15.21 1.55 26.77
C PHE A 49 15.06 2.92 26.11
N VAL A 50 14.02 3.69 26.48
CA VAL A 50 13.78 5.01 25.91
C VAL A 50 14.92 5.98 26.26
N ALA A 51 15.46 5.91 27.48
CA ALA A 51 16.60 6.73 27.87
C ALA A 51 17.84 6.44 27.01
N GLU A 52 18.15 5.16 26.76
CA GLU A 52 19.27 4.78 25.90
C GLU A 52 19.01 5.14 24.44
N ALA A 53 17.80 4.88 23.93
CA ALA A 53 17.41 5.26 22.56
C ALA A 53 17.52 6.78 22.34
N TRP A 54 17.19 7.59 23.35
CA TRP A 54 17.33 9.04 23.29
C TRP A 54 18.80 9.48 23.17
N ARG A 55 19.71 8.82 23.90
CA ARG A 55 21.16 9.03 23.81
C ARG A 55 21.68 8.66 22.42
N LEU A 56 21.29 7.48 21.92
CA LEU A 56 21.65 7.01 20.58
C LEU A 56 21.11 7.94 19.48
N ARG A 57 19.88 8.43 19.60
CA ARG A 57 19.31 9.41 18.68
C ARG A 57 20.19 10.66 18.59
N LYS A 58 20.79 11.10 19.70
CA LYS A 58 21.69 12.26 19.69
C LYS A 58 23.02 11.93 19.00
N LEU A 59 23.61 10.76 19.28
CA LEU A 59 24.84 10.29 18.64
C LEU A 59 24.69 10.14 17.12
N LEU A 60 23.57 9.59 16.66
CA LEU A 60 23.26 9.39 15.24
C LEU A 60 22.82 10.68 14.51
N GLY A 61 22.81 11.83 15.19
CA GLY A 61 22.43 13.11 14.60
C GLY A 61 20.92 13.37 14.48
N GLY A 62 20.06 12.49 14.99
CA GLY A 62 18.59 12.63 14.98
C GLY A 62 18.04 13.66 15.99
N GLY A 63 18.90 14.33 16.76
CA GLY A 63 18.53 15.38 17.72
C GLY A 63 18.20 16.71 17.04
N MET A 64 17.04 16.77 16.38
CA MET A 64 16.53 17.97 15.70
C MET A 64 16.16 19.09 16.69
N ARG A 65 16.13 20.34 16.20
CA ARG A 65 15.69 21.51 16.98
C ARG A 65 14.17 21.64 16.95
N GLN A 66 13.61 22.54 16.15
CA GLN A 66 12.17 22.83 16.10
C GLN A 66 11.34 21.70 15.44
N ALA A 67 11.45 20.47 15.96
CA ALA A 67 10.76 19.27 15.47
C ALA A 67 9.24 19.28 15.73
N GLY A 68 8.73 20.29 16.44
CA GLY A 68 7.31 20.49 16.71
C GLY A 68 6.46 20.55 15.44
N VAL A 69 6.99 21.06 14.33
CA VAL A 69 6.30 21.08 13.03
C VAL A 69 6.00 19.67 12.53
N LEU A 70 6.98 18.76 12.58
CA LEU A 70 6.79 17.36 12.19
C LEU A 70 5.90 16.62 13.20
N ALA A 71 6.07 16.90 14.49
CA ALA A 71 5.24 16.31 15.54
C ALA A 71 3.76 16.70 15.40
N ALA A 72 3.45 17.94 15.01
CA ALA A 72 2.10 18.38 14.74
C ALA A 72 1.45 17.61 13.58
N ALA A 73 2.17 17.42 12.47
CA ALA A 73 1.70 16.61 11.35
C ALA A 73 1.46 15.14 11.74
N ALA A 74 2.37 14.56 12.54
CA ALA A 74 2.19 13.21 13.08
C ALA A 74 0.95 13.10 13.99
N ARG A 75 0.70 14.11 14.82
CA ARG A 75 -0.47 14.15 15.72
C ARG A 75 -1.79 14.15 14.93
N VAL A 76 -1.89 14.98 13.89
CA VAL A 76 -3.05 14.99 12.99
C VAL A 76 -3.26 13.62 12.34
N GLY A 77 -2.18 12.96 11.91
CA GLY A 77 -2.24 11.62 11.35
C GLY A 77 -2.79 10.57 12.32
N LEU A 78 -2.40 10.63 13.59
CA LEU A 78 -2.90 9.74 14.65
C LEU A 78 -4.37 10.02 15.00
N GLU A 79 -4.77 11.29 15.08
CA GLU A 79 -6.14 11.69 15.42
C GLU A 79 -7.18 11.21 14.39
N ARG A 80 -6.78 11.03 13.13
CA ARG A 80 -7.66 10.63 12.00
C ARG A 80 -7.38 9.23 11.46
N MET A 81 -6.56 8.46 12.17
CA MET A 81 -5.98 7.23 11.64
C MET A 81 -7.03 6.16 11.32
N GLU A 82 -8.05 5.99 12.17
CA GLU A 82 -9.03 4.91 12.03
C GLU A 82 -9.83 5.08 10.73
N GLU A 83 -10.45 6.24 10.54
CA GLU A 83 -11.19 6.57 9.30
C GLU A 83 -10.30 6.47 8.06
N THR A 84 -9.10 7.05 8.11
CA THR A 84 -8.21 7.10 6.94
C THR A 84 -7.74 5.70 6.54
N LEU A 85 -7.27 4.90 7.51
CA LEU A 85 -6.73 3.58 7.24
C LEU A 85 -7.85 2.59 6.87
N GLN A 86 -9.02 2.70 7.48
CA GLN A 86 -10.17 1.86 7.11
C GLN A 86 -10.56 2.09 5.65
N ARG A 87 -10.66 3.35 5.22
CA ARG A 87 -10.91 3.69 3.81
C ARG A 87 -9.85 3.12 2.87
N ASP A 88 -8.58 3.18 3.27
CA ASP A 88 -7.49 2.61 2.48
C ASP A 88 -7.60 1.06 2.39
N HIS A 89 -8.07 0.39 3.44
CA HIS A 89 -8.34 -1.06 3.45
C HIS A 89 -9.53 -1.41 2.55
N ASP A 90 -10.61 -0.63 2.63
CA ASP A 90 -11.81 -0.83 1.83
C ASP A 90 -11.51 -0.68 0.34
N ASN A 91 -10.73 0.35 -0.04
CA ASN A 91 -10.28 0.56 -1.41
C ASN A 91 -9.37 -0.58 -1.90
N ALA A 92 -8.42 -1.02 -1.08
CA ALA A 92 -7.55 -2.16 -1.40
C ALA A 92 -8.37 -3.44 -1.64
N ARG A 93 -9.34 -3.73 -0.77
CA ARG A 93 -10.23 -4.88 -0.89
C ARG A 93 -11.13 -4.79 -2.12
N SER A 94 -11.70 -3.61 -2.40
CA SER A 94 -12.53 -3.37 -3.58
C SER A 94 -11.76 -3.58 -4.89
N PHE A 95 -10.51 -3.08 -4.98
CA PHE A 95 -9.65 -3.37 -6.12
C PHE A 95 -9.41 -4.88 -6.26
N ALA A 96 -9.05 -5.56 -5.17
CA ALA A 96 -8.79 -6.98 -5.19
C ALA A 96 -10.02 -7.80 -5.64
N GLN A 97 -11.22 -7.44 -5.18
CA GLN A 97 -12.47 -8.02 -5.64
C GLN A 97 -12.65 -7.83 -7.15
N GLY A 98 -12.44 -6.62 -7.68
CA GLY A 98 -12.55 -6.36 -9.12
C GLY A 98 -11.55 -7.17 -9.97
N VAL A 99 -10.31 -7.35 -9.48
CA VAL A 99 -9.31 -8.22 -10.15
C VAL A 99 -9.73 -9.69 -10.11
N TRP A 100 -10.27 -10.16 -8.98
CA TRP A 100 -10.74 -11.53 -8.83
C TRP A 100 -11.94 -11.84 -9.73
N GLU A 101 -12.93 -10.94 -9.76
CA GLU A 101 -14.14 -11.05 -10.59
C GLU A 101 -13.84 -11.01 -12.10
N LEU A 102 -12.74 -10.35 -12.50
CA LEU A 102 -12.31 -10.34 -13.89
C LEU A 102 -12.03 -11.76 -14.43
N GLY A 103 -11.66 -12.72 -13.56
CA GLY A 103 -11.38 -14.10 -13.95
C GLY A 103 -10.29 -14.21 -15.02
N SER A 104 -9.35 -13.26 -15.05
CA SER A 104 -8.34 -13.17 -16.09
C SER A 104 -7.31 -14.29 -15.95
N PRO A 105 -6.88 -14.93 -17.05
CA PRO A 105 -5.76 -15.86 -17.01
C PRO A 105 -4.40 -15.16 -16.85
N ILE A 106 -4.35 -13.82 -16.99
CA ILE A 106 -3.10 -13.03 -16.95
C ILE A 106 -2.62 -12.79 -15.52
N CYS A 107 -3.56 -12.48 -14.63
CA CYS A 107 -3.27 -12.21 -13.23
C CYS A 107 -4.44 -12.57 -12.33
N SER A 108 -4.15 -12.82 -11.06
CA SER A 108 -5.14 -13.19 -10.05
C SER A 108 -4.79 -12.57 -8.70
N VAL A 109 -5.80 -12.45 -7.86
CA VAL A 109 -5.69 -12.11 -6.45
C VAL A 109 -6.79 -12.84 -5.71
N ASP A 110 -6.54 -13.24 -4.46
CA ASP A 110 -7.58 -13.72 -3.57
C ASP A 110 -7.99 -12.54 -2.65
N PRO A 111 -9.24 -12.04 -2.72
CA PRO A 111 -9.69 -10.96 -1.84
C PRO A 111 -9.65 -11.33 -0.35
N SER A 112 -9.64 -12.62 0.00
CA SER A 112 -9.50 -13.07 1.39
C SER A 112 -8.07 -12.90 1.95
N ASP A 113 -7.06 -12.82 1.08
CA ASP A 113 -5.67 -12.54 1.47
C ASP A 113 -5.43 -11.03 1.77
N VAL A 114 -6.42 -10.17 1.51
CA VAL A 114 -6.30 -8.70 1.63
C VAL A 114 -6.84 -8.21 2.98
N GLU A 115 -5.96 -8.24 3.98
CA GLU A 115 -6.31 -7.86 5.37
C GLU A 115 -6.18 -6.36 5.65
N THR A 116 -5.34 -5.64 4.90
CA THR A 116 -5.03 -4.21 5.15
C THR A 116 -4.96 -3.44 3.83
N ASN A 117 -4.15 -2.39 3.75
CA ASN A 117 -4.02 -1.52 2.58
C ASN A 117 -3.08 -2.07 1.48
N MET A 118 -2.76 -3.37 1.48
CA MET A 118 -1.84 -3.97 0.53
C MET A 118 -2.48 -5.11 -0.25
N VAL A 119 -2.28 -5.11 -1.56
CA VAL A 119 -2.74 -6.17 -2.46
C VAL A 119 -1.55 -6.75 -3.20
N LEU A 120 -1.41 -8.07 -3.16
CA LEU A 120 -0.45 -8.82 -3.96
C LEU A 120 -1.17 -9.45 -5.14
N VAL A 121 -1.00 -8.86 -6.32
CA VAL A 121 -1.54 -9.42 -7.56
C VAL A 121 -0.51 -10.40 -8.11
N LYS A 122 -0.91 -11.65 -8.31
CA LYS A 122 -0.08 -12.71 -8.88
C LYS A 122 -0.18 -12.67 -10.39
N VAL A 123 0.95 -12.68 -11.08
CA VAL A 123 1.01 -12.91 -12.52
C VAL A 123 1.01 -14.41 -12.76
N THR A 124 0.03 -14.89 -13.53
CA THR A 124 -0.26 -16.32 -13.68
C THR A 124 0.26 -16.91 -14.99
N VAL A 125 0.81 -16.09 -15.88
CA VAL A 125 1.37 -16.52 -17.17
C VAL A 125 2.90 -16.39 -17.18
N PRO A 126 3.63 -17.34 -17.79
CA PRO A 126 5.10 -17.35 -17.74
C PRO A 126 5.76 -16.33 -18.68
N TRP A 127 5.05 -15.84 -19.70
CA TRP A 127 5.59 -14.94 -20.72
C TRP A 127 5.46 -13.46 -20.36
N LEU A 128 4.72 -13.13 -19.30
CA LEU A 128 4.58 -11.76 -18.80
C LEU A 128 5.27 -11.68 -17.44
N SER A 129 6.30 -10.85 -17.33
CA SER A 129 6.93 -10.59 -16.03
C SER A 129 6.14 -9.52 -15.25
N PRO A 130 6.25 -9.48 -13.91
CA PRO A 130 5.67 -8.40 -13.11
C PRO A 130 6.14 -7.01 -13.53
N GLU A 131 7.41 -6.85 -13.91
CA GLU A 131 7.96 -5.59 -14.43
C GLU A 131 7.23 -5.17 -15.69
N LYS A 132 7.02 -6.11 -16.62
CA LYS A 132 6.36 -5.81 -17.89
C LYS A 132 4.89 -5.45 -17.69
N LEU A 133 4.21 -6.11 -16.76
CA LEU A 133 2.83 -5.74 -16.41
C LEU A 133 2.79 -4.34 -15.76
N CYS A 134 3.71 -4.02 -14.86
CA CYS A 134 3.83 -2.67 -14.29
C CYS A 134 4.07 -1.59 -15.36
N GLU A 135 4.93 -1.84 -16.35
CA GLU A 135 5.13 -0.93 -17.48
C GLU A 135 3.83 -0.69 -18.25
N ARG A 136 3.06 -1.75 -18.54
CA ARG A 136 1.77 -1.64 -19.24
C ARG A 136 0.72 -0.89 -18.42
N MET A 137 0.70 -1.08 -17.11
CA MET A 137 -0.19 -0.35 -16.20
C MET A 137 0.16 1.15 -16.11
N GLN A 138 1.43 1.51 -16.31
CA GLN A 138 1.89 2.90 -16.30
C GLN A 138 1.69 3.61 -17.65
N ALA A 139 1.85 2.91 -18.76
CA ALA A 139 1.70 3.47 -20.10
C ALA A 139 0.25 3.89 -20.37
N VAL A 140 0.03 4.99 -21.09
CA VAL A 140 -1.29 5.44 -21.54
C VAL A 140 -1.33 5.40 -23.06
N SER A 141 -2.40 4.85 -23.64
CA SER A 141 -2.59 4.76 -25.10
C SER A 141 -3.89 5.42 -25.57
N GLU A 142 -3.94 5.82 -26.84
CA GLU A 142 -5.16 6.36 -27.46
C GLU A 142 -6.31 5.33 -27.44
N GLU A 143 -5.99 4.04 -27.62
CA GLU A 143 -6.95 2.94 -27.55
C GLU A 143 -7.60 2.84 -26.16
N GLU A 144 -6.80 2.94 -25.10
CA GLU A 144 -7.32 2.95 -23.73
C GLU A 144 -8.28 4.11 -23.49
N VAL A 145 -7.93 5.31 -23.96
CA VAL A 145 -8.78 6.50 -23.79
C VAL A 145 -10.08 6.32 -24.57
N ALA A 146 -10.02 5.74 -25.77
CA ALA A 146 -11.21 5.46 -26.57
C ALA A 146 -12.14 4.42 -25.92
N GLU A 147 -11.59 3.41 -25.25
CA GLU A 147 -12.35 2.32 -24.63
C GLU A 147 -12.85 2.66 -23.22
N THR A 148 -11.99 3.24 -22.39
CA THR A 148 -12.27 3.51 -20.97
C THR A 148 -12.74 4.93 -20.70
N GLY A 149 -12.58 5.84 -21.66
CA GLY A 149 -12.86 7.27 -21.51
C GLY A 149 -11.85 8.05 -20.66
N HIS A 150 -10.79 7.41 -20.16
CA HIS A 150 -9.85 8.01 -19.22
C HIS A 150 -8.40 7.71 -19.61
N ALA A 151 -7.51 8.67 -19.32
CA ALA A 151 -6.07 8.51 -19.45
C ALA A 151 -5.48 8.25 -18.06
N VAL A 152 -5.20 6.99 -17.72
CA VAL A 152 -4.81 6.60 -16.35
C VAL A 152 -3.46 5.90 -16.33
N SER A 153 -2.52 6.46 -15.56
CA SER A 153 -1.22 5.83 -15.29
C SER A 153 -1.21 5.24 -13.87
N VAL A 154 -1.14 3.91 -13.78
CA VAL A 154 -1.17 3.20 -12.50
C VAL A 154 0.23 2.74 -12.13
N ARG A 155 0.76 3.25 -11.02
CA ARG A 155 2.09 2.89 -10.51
C ARG A 155 1.98 1.76 -9.49
N LEU A 156 2.60 0.63 -9.85
CA LEU A 156 2.69 -0.58 -9.03
C LEU A 156 4.17 -0.94 -8.83
N PHE A 157 4.44 -1.80 -7.85
CA PHE A 157 5.80 -2.27 -7.57
C PHE A 157 5.94 -3.75 -7.93
N PRO A 158 6.85 -4.14 -8.85
CA PRO A 158 7.20 -5.54 -9.08
C PRO A 158 7.69 -6.17 -7.76
N TRP A 159 7.07 -7.27 -7.34
CA TRP A 159 7.35 -7.91 -6.05
C TRP A 159 7.56 -9.41 -6.23
N ALA A 160 8.76 -9.89 -5.91
CA ALA A 160 9.14 -11.29 -6.16
C ALA A 160 8.99 -11.68 -7.65
N THR A 161 9.18 -12.96 -7.96
CA THR A 161 9.26 -13.44 -9.35
C THR A 161 7.95 -13.40 -10.11
N CYS A 162 6.81 -13.53 -9.43
CA CYS A 162 5.50 -13.71 -10.06
C CYS A 162 4.41 -12.83 -9.44
N SER A 163 4.75 -11.73 -8.75
CA SER A 163 3.74 -10.85 -8.18
C SER A 163 4.08 -9.37 -8.32
N LEU A 164 3.06 -8.54 -8.18
CA LEU A 164 3.18 -7.10 -8.06
C LEU A 164 2.43 -6.67 -6.80
N ARG A 165 2.99 -5.69 -6.11
CA ARG A 165 2.41 -5.11 -4.90
C ARG A 165 1.79 -3.76 -5.22
N ALA A 166 0.51 -3.65 -4.93
CA ALA A 166 -0.24 -2.40 -4.87
C ALA A 166 -0.44 -2.00 -3.40
N VAL A 167 -0.34 -0.70 -3.10
CA VAL A 167 -0.50 -0.19 -1.73
C VAL A 167 -1.39 1.05 -1.78
N TRP A 168 -2.51 1.01 -1.05
CA TRP A 168 -3.41 2.16 -0.91
C TRP A 168 -2.94 3.07 0.21
N HIS A 169 -3.16 4.36 0.02
CA HIS A 169 -2.84 5.40 0.99
C HIS A 169 -3.79 6.57 0.78
N ARG A 170 -3.70 7.57 1.65
CA ARG A 170 -4.70 8.64 1.70
C ARG A 170 -4.94 9.41 0.41
N ASP A 171 -3.97 9.43 -0.49
CA ASP A 171 -4.02 10.18 -1.76
C ASP A 171 -4.54 9.31 -2.91
N VAL A 172 -4.94 8.07 -2.65
CA VAL A 172 -5.63 7.18 -3.59
C VAL A 172 -7.09 7.10 -3.16
N SER A 173 -7.94 7.82 -3.88
CA SER A 173 -9.38 7.84 -3.61
C SER A 173 -10.08 6.57 -4.08
N THR A 174 -11.36 6.44 -3.73
CA THR A 174 -12.23 5.38 -4.27
C THR A 174 -12.39 5.51 -5.79
N GLN A 175 -12.43 6.75 -6.32
CA GLN A 175 -12.45 6.96 -7.77
C GLN A 175 -11.15 6.50 -8.43
N ASP A 176 -9.99 6.83 -7.86
CA ASP A 176 -8.69 6.37 -8.37
C ASP A 176 -8.58 4.84 -8.34
N THR A 177 -9.16 4.22 -7.32
CA THR A 177 -9.24 2.76 -7.17
C THR A 177 -10.05 2.12 -8.32
N GLN A 178 -11.22 2.69 -8.63
CA GLN A 178 -12.04 2.22 -9.75
C GLN A 178 -11.33 2.41 -11.09
N LEU A 179 -10.69 3.57 -11.29
CA LEU A 179 -9.91 3.85 -12.50
C LEU A 179 -8.75 2.87 -12.65
N ALA A 180 -8.05 2.53 -11.57
CA ALA A 180 -6.97 1.55 -11.57
C ALA A 180 -7.47 0.13 -11.90
N ALA A 181 -8.65 -0.26 -11.39
CA ALA A 181 -9.27 -1.54 -11.72
C ALA A 181 -9.67 -1.62 -13.21
N ASN A 182 -10.27 -0.55 -13.74
CA ASN A 182 -10.62 -0.45 -15.16
C ASN A 182 -9.37 -0.52 -16.06
N LYS A 183 -8.30 0.17 -15.66
CA LYS A 183 -7.00 0.10 -16.33
C LYS A 183 -6.46 -1.33 -16.39
N LEU A 184 -6.51 -2.06 -15.28
CA LEU A 184 -6.03 -3.45 -15.24
C LEU A 184 -6.85 -4.35 -16.14
N LYS A 185 -8.17 -4.17 -16.15
CA LYS A 185 -9.07 -4.89 -17.06
C LYS A 185 -8.67 -4.67 -18.52
N PHE A 186 -8.50 -3.42 -18.93
CA PHE A 186 -8.05 -3.06 -20.28
C PHE A 186 -6.71 -3.73 -20.62
N VAL A 187 -5.71 -3.60 -19.75
CA VAL A 187 -4.37 -4.21 -19.97
C VAL A 187 -4.46 -5.73 -20.07
N ALA A 188 -5.26 -6.38 -19.23
CA ALA A 188 -5.46 -7.82 -19.28
C ALA A 188 -6.14 -8.28 -20.58
N GLU A 189 -7.10 -7.51 -21.09
CA GLU A 189 -7.76 -7.75 -22.39
C GLU A 189 -6.81 -7.55 -23.56
N GLN A 190 -6.00 -6.49 -23.54
CA GLN A 190 -4.94 -6.25 -24.52
C GLN A 190 -3.94 -7.41 -24.56
N CYS A 191 -3.45 -7.86 -23.40
CA CYS A 191 -2.56 -9.01 -23.29
C CYS A 191 -3.17 -10.30 -23.84
N ARG A 192 -4.48 -10.52 -23.66
CA ARG A 192 -5.18 -11.67 -24.26
C ARG A 192 -5.23 -11.58 -25.78
N ARG A 193 -5.57 -10.40 -26.33
CA ARG A 193 -5.65 -10.17 -27.78
C ARG A 193 -4.31 -10.38 -28.46
N GLU A 194 -3.23 -9.82 -27.92
CA GLU A 194 -1.87 -10.00 -28.44
C GLU A 194 -1.46 -11.47 -28.49
N ARG A 195 -1.85 -12.27 -27.47
CA ARG A 195 -1.50 -13.69 -27.45
C ARG A 195 -2.34 -14.52 -28.41
N GLY A 196 -3.63 -14.23 -28.54
CA GLY A 196 -4.52 -14.90 -29.50
C GLY A 196 -4.19 -14.58 -30.96
N ALA A 197 -3.57 -13.43 -31.23
CA ALA A 197 -3.07 -13.09 -32.56
C ALA A 197 -1.71 -13.74 -32.89
N ALA A 198 -1.00 -14.27 -31.89
CA ALA A 198 0.31 -14.90 -32.03
C ALA A 198 0.25 -16.45 -32.09
N SER A 199 -0.95 -17.04 -32.04
CA SER A 199 -1.24 -18.48 -32.14
C SER A 199 -1.99 -18.80 -33.42
#